data_AF-A0A136LPN3-F1
#
_entry.id   AF-A0A136LPN3-F1
#
_cell.length_a   1.000
_cell.length_b   1.000
_cell.length_c   1.000
_cell.angle_alpha   90.00
_cell.angle_beta   90.00
_cell.angle_gamma   90.00
#
_symmetry.space_group_name_H-M   'P 1'
#
loop_
_entity.id
_entity.type
_entity.pdbx_description
1 polymer ?
#
loop_
_entity_poly.entity_id
_entity_poly.type
_entity_poly.pdbx_seq_one_letter_code
_entity_poly.pdbx_strand_id
1 'polypeptide(L)'
;MRHYRQLTIVEGAPEGGLAASSQDDFGAGVLIRREGDYVALSFYSGAVELLLRLKTSELVRTLDHLHPTDQTRSARSVGTSHTTLWLTLRPDGSLVMRPSLTTDAAGSISLNFELAESVKDALNNWLKQ
;
A
#
# COMPACT_ATOMS: atom_id res chain seq x y z
N MET A 1 -2.05 12.18 15.77
CA MET A 1 -2.57 12.45 14.41
C MET A 1 -1.64 11.75 13.41
N ARG A 2 -2.15 11.14 12.34
CA ARG A 2 -1.31 10.51 11.30
C ARG A 2 -1.32 11.39 10.05
N HIS A 3 -0.16 11.60 9.45
CA HIS A 3 -0.04 12.30 8.17
C HIS A 3 -0.06 11.30 7.03
N TYR A 4 -1.01 11.47 6.10
CA TYR A 4 -1.14 10.65 4.90
C TYR A 4 -0.58 11.40 3.68
N ARG A 5 0.21 10.72 2.86
CA ARG A 5 0.61 11.20 1.54
C ARG A 5 -0.39 10.68 0.51
N GLN A 6 -1.01 11.60 -0.22
CA GLN A 6 -1.95 11.22 -1.26
C GLN A 6 -1.21 10.82 -2.53
N LEU A 7 -1.55 9.66 -3.08
CA LEU A 7 -1.03 9.16 -4.34
C LEU A 7 -2.13 9.28 -5.38
N THR A 8 -1.85 10.01 -6.46
CA THR A 8 -2.82 10.39 -7.50
C THR A 8 -2.36 10.04 -8.91
N ILE A 9 -1.06 9.79 -9.09
CA ILE A 9 -0.46 9.43 -10.37
C ILE A 9 -0.28 7.92 -10.43
N VAL A 10 -0.55 7.32 -11.60
CA VAL A 10 -0.31 5.90 -11.90
C VAL A 10 0.46 5.78 -13.20
N GLU A 11 1.54 5.00 -13.18
CA GLU A 11 2.39 4.76 -14.34
C GLU A 11 2.84 3.29 -14.38
N GLY A 12 3.27 2.83 -15.56
CA GLY A 12 3.96 1.54 -15.66
C GLY A 12 5.35 1.66 -15.04
N ALA A 13 5.69 0.74 -14.13
CA ALA A 13 7.03 0.67 -13.56
C ALA A 13 7.97 -0.17 -14.46
N PRO A 14 9.30 -0.02 -14.31
CA PRO A 14 10.25 -0.91 -14.96
C PRO A 14 9.92 -2.38 -14.72
N GLU A 15 10.31 -3.26 -15.66
CA GLU A 15 10.11 -4.71 -15.57
C GLU A 15 8.64 -5.15 -15.48
N GLY A 16 7.70 -4.32 -15.96
CA GLY A 16 6.28 -4.67 -16.05
C GLY A 16 5.50 -4.48 -14.74
N GLY A 17 6.04 -3.70 -13.81
CA GLY A 17 5.35 -3.33 -12.56
C GLY A 17 4.36 -2.17 -12.73
N LEU A 18 3.79 -1.74 -11.61
CA LEU A 18 2.96 -0.53 -11.51
C LEU A 18 3.60 0.43 -10.50
N ALA A 19 3.56 1.72 -10.78
CA ALA A 19 4.00 2.78 -9.90
C ALA A 19 2.82 3.69 -9.54
N ALA A 20 2.71 4.06 -8.27
CA ALA A 20 1.81 5.11 -7.80
C ALA A 20 2.60 6.15 -7.03
N SER A 21 2.44 7.44 -7.35
CA SER A 21 3.23 8.51 -6.74
C SER A 21 2.38 9.73 -6.34
N SER A 22 2.93 10.52 -5.42
CA SER A 22 2.42 11.84 -5.07
C SER A 22 2.81 12.85 -6.14
N GLN A 23 2.03 13.94 -6.23
CA GLN A 23 2.40 15.11 -7.05
C GLN A 23 3.46 16.02 -6.39
N ASP A 24 3.91 15.71 -5.17
CA ASP A 24 4.81 16.59 -4.41
C ASP A 24 6.30 16.34 -4.69
N ASP A 25 7.11 17.38 -4.52
CA ASP A 25 8.56 17.37 -4.79
C ASP A 25 9.36 16.40 -3.91
N PHE A 26 8.76 15.87 -2.85
CA PHE A 26 9.43 15.03 -1.86
C PHE A 26 9.49 13.55 -2.24
N GLY A 27 8.90 13.16 -3.39
CA GLY A 27 9.01 11.82 -3.94
C GLY A 27 8.47 10.78 -2.96
N ALA A 28 7.15 10.64 -2.90
CA ALA A 28 6.50 9.57 -2.16
C ALA A 28 5.75 8.66 -3.13
N GLY A 29 5.80 7.35 -2.89
CA GLY A 29 5.14 6.43 -3.80
C GLY A 29 5.22 4.98 -3.40
N VAL A 30 4.60 4.17 -4.25
CA VAL A 30 4.57 2.71 -4.16
C VAL A 30 4.93 2.15 -5.52
N LEU A 31 5.96 1.29 -5.55
CA LEU A 31 6.27 0.45 -6.69
C LEU A 31 5.78 -0.97 -6.38
N ILE A 32 5.14 -1.60 -7.35
CA ILE A 32 4.71 -3.00 -7.24
C ILE A 32 5.20 -3.81 -8.43
N ARG A 33 5.71 -5.01 -8.15
CA ARG A 33 6.19 -5.98 -9.16
C ARG A 33 5.76 -7.39 -8.80
N ARG A 34 5.45 -8.21 -9.81
CA ARG A 34 5.10 -9.62 -9.64
C ARG A 34 6.37 -10.47 -9.51
N GLU A 35 6.37 -11.42 -8.58
CA GLU A 35 7.46 -12.35 -8.32
C GLU A 35 6.91 -13.77 -8.11
N GLY A 36 6.45 -14.39 -9.20
CA GLY A 36 5.72 -15.67 -9.14
C GLY A 36 4.42 -15.51 -8.34
N ASP A 37 4.25 -16.33 -7.30
CA ASP A 37 3.07 -16.29 -6.42
C ASP A 37 3.05 -15.09 -5.45
N TYR A 38 4.09 -14.26 -5.47
CA TYR A 38 4.25 -13.11 -4.60
C TYR A 38 4.18 -11.79 -5.39
N VAL A 39 3.93 -10.71 -4.66
CA VAL A 39 4.19 -9.34 -5.11
C VAL A 39 5.23 -8.70 -4.20
N ALA A 40 6.23 -8.09 -4.83
CA ALA A 40 7.14 -7.17 -4.18
C ALA A 40 6.52 -5.78 -4.20
N LEU A 41 6.51 -5.12 -3.06
CA LEU A 41 6.01 -3.78 -2.85
C LEU A 41 7.14 -2.94 -2.24
N SER A 42 7.52 -1.87 -2.90
CA SER A 42 8.42 -0.85 -2.34
C SER A 42 7.60 0.38 -2.03
N PHE A 43 7.53 0.74 -0.75
CA PHE A 43 6.88 1.97 -0.29
C PHE A 43 7.95 2.96 0.12
N TYR A 44 7.96 4.15 -0.47
CA TYR A 44 9.00 5.14 -0.19
C TYR A 44 8.43 6.53 0.09
N SER A 45 9.13 7.30 0.92
CA SER A 45 8.88 8.72 1.14
C SER A 45 10.18 9.41 1.53
N GLY A 46 10.69 10.27 0.65
CA GLY A 46 12.02 10.86 0.83
C GLY A 46 13.10 9.79 0.93
N ALA A 47 13.88 9.80 2.01
CA ALA A 47 15.00 8.88 2.22
C ALA A 47 14.61 7.52 2.84
N VAL A 48 13.33 7.29 3.15
CA VAL A 48 12.87 6.07 3.81
C VAL A 48 12.12 5.20 2.82
N GLU A 49 12.49 3.92 2.77
CA GLU A 49 11.83 2.88 1.97
C GLU A 49 11.53 1.66 2.85
N LEU A 50 10.32 1.12 2.70
CA LEU A 50 9.89 -0.16 3.28
C LEU A 50 9.55 -1.13 2.16
N LEU A 51 10.27 -2.24 2.08
CA LEU A 51 10.01 -3.31 1.14
C LEU A 51 9.20 -4.42 1.80
N LEU A 52 8.12 -4.83 1.14
CA LEU A 52 7.34 -6.01 1.51
C LEU A 52 7.28 -7.00 0.37
N ARG A 53 7.26 -8.28 0.71
CA ARG A 53 6.98 -9.36 -0.23
C ARG A 53 5.79 -10.15 0.30
N LEU A 54 4.64 -10.01 -0.34
CA LEU A 54 3.37 -10.55 0.12
C LEU A 54 2.87 -11.62 -0.85
N LYS A 55 2.17 -12.64 -0.34
CA LYS A 55 1.46 -13.57 -1.24
C LYS A 55 0.41 -12.81 -2.02
N THR A 56 0.45 -12.94 -3.34
CA THR A 56 -0.50 -12.28 -4.26
C THR A 56 -1.93 -12.61 -3.88
N SER A 57 -2.22 -13.90 -3.66
CA SER A 57 -3.57 -14.38 -3.34
C SER A 57 -4.11 -13.81 -2.02
N GLU A 58 -3.25 -13.61 -1.02
CA GLU A 58 -3.64 -13.01 0.25
C GLU A 58 -3.93 -11.52 0.12
N LEU A 59 -3.11 -10.80 -0.65
CA LEU A 59 -3.32 -9.38 -0.93
C LEU A 59 -4.61 -9.15 -1.71
N VAL A 60 -4.81 -9.87 -2.82
CA VAL A 60 -6.02 -9.80 -3.64
C VAL A 60 -7.26 -10.13 -2.82
N ARG A 61 -7.24 -11.26 -2.10
CA ARG A 61 -8.34 -11.64 -1.21
C ARG A 61 -8.63 -10.55 -0.20
N THR A 62 -7.62 -9.94 0.40
CA THR A 62 -7.84 -8.89 1.39
C THR A 62 -8.49 -7.66 0.78
N LEU A 63 -8.03 -7.21 -0.38
CA LEU A 63 -8.59 -6.07 -1.11
C LEU A 63 -10.05 -6.32 -1.51
N ASP A 64 -10.38 -7.52 -1.98
CA ASP A 64 -11.74 -7.91 -2.38
C ASP A 64 -12.75 -7.93 -1.22
N HIS A 65 -12.27 -8.08 0.02
CA HIS A 65 -13.13 -8.13 1.21
C HIS A 65 -13.11 -6.82 2.02
N LEU A 66 -12.45 -5.77 1.51
CA LEU A 66 -12.53 -4.45 2.12
C LEU A 66 -13.93 -3.88 1.97
N HIS A 67 -14.47 -3.36 3.07
CA HIS A 67 -15.72 -2.63 3.09
C HIS A 67 -15.42 -1.18 3.50
N PRO A 68 -16.07 -0.18 2.89
CA PRO A 68 -15.86 1.21 3.25
C PRO A 68 -16.11 1.47 4.74
N THR A 69 -15.20 2.19 5.39
CA THR A 69 -15.28 2.47 6.83
C THR A 69 -14.49 3.71 7.21
N ASP A 70 -15.07 4.54 8.10
CA ASP A 70 -14.37 5.67 8.71
C ASP A 70 -13.51 5.25 9.91
N GLN A 71 -13.62 4.00 10.35
CA GLN A 71 -12.91 3.51 11.51
C GLN A 71 -11.53 2.98 11.14
N THR A 72 -10.49 3.60 11.70
CA THR A 72 -9.11 3.10 11.62
C THR A 72 -8.94 1.68 12.20
N ARG A 73 -9.86 1.25 13.08
CA ARG A 73 -9.88 -0.08 13.72
C ARG A 73 -10.34 -1.20 12.79
N SER A 74 -10.97 -0.89 11.67
CA SER A 74 -11.46 -1.87 10.69
C SER A 74 -10.40 -2.29 9.67
N ALA A 75 -9.16 -1.82 9.85
CA ALA A 75 -8.06 -2.13 8.94
C ALA A 75 -7.83 -3.65 8.84
N ARG A 76 -7.74 -4.15 7.62
CA ARG A 76 -7.25 -5.52 7.35
C ARG A 76 -5.74 -5.49 7.22
N SER A 77 -5.08 -6.61 7.50
CA SER A 77 -3.63 -6.72 7.39
C SER A 77 -3.19 -7.90 6.54
N VAL A 78 -2.06 -7.73 5.85
CA VAL A 78 -1.34 -8.78 5.12
C VAL A 78 0.12 -8.74 5.55
N GLY A 79 0.74 -9.90 5.77
CA GLY A 79 2.13 -10.02 6.22
C GLY A 79 2.25 -10.73 7.58
N THR A 80 3.30 -10.39 8.34
CA THR A 80 3.63 -10.99 9.64
C THR A 80 3.36 -10.01 10.79
N SER A 81 3.61 -10.44 12.03
CA SER A 81 3.54 -9.58 13.22
C SER A 81 4.62 -8.49 13.25
N HIS A 82 5.73 -8.68 12.52
CA HIS A 82 6.85 -7.74 12.48
C HIS A 82 6.82 -6.83 11.26
N THR A 83 6.28 -7.31 10.14
CA THR A 83 6.16 -6.53 8.90
C THR A 83 4.76 -6.71 8.34
N THR A 84 3.97 -5.65 8.39
CA THR A 84 2.54 -5.69 8.11
C THR A 84 2.15 -4.59 7.15
N LEU A 85 1.35 -4.91 6.13
CA LEU A 85 0.62 -3.93 5.34
C LEU A 85 -0.80 -3.81 5.88
N TRP A 86 -1.14 -2.65 6.44
CA TRP A 86 -2.51 -2.34 6.84
C TRP A 86 -3.27 -1.67 5.70
N LEU A 87 -4.50 -2.10 5.48
CA LEU A 87 -5.38 -1.66 4.40
C LEU A 87 -6.71 -1.16 4.96
N THR A 88 -7.18 -0.01 4.49
CA THR A 88 -8.51 0.53 4.85
C THR A 88 -9.13 1.21 3.64
N LEU A 89 -10.33 0.79 3.27
CA LEU A 89 -11.13 1.48 2.25
C LEU A 89 -11.98 2.55 2.95
N ARG A 90 -11.87 3.80 2.52
CA ARG A 90 -12.69 4.90 3.05
C ARG A 90 -14.00 5.04 2.26
N PRO A 91 -15.03 5.70 2.83
CA PRO A 91 -16.30 5.93 2.13
C PRO A 91 -16.20 6.74 0.84
N ASP A 92 -15.15 7.57 0.70
CA ASP A 92 -14.85 8.33 -0.52
C ASP A 92 -14.18 7.49 -1.63
N GLY A 93 -14.07 6.17 -1.44
CA GLY A 93 -13.48 5.25 -2.41
C GLY A 93 -11.95 5.20 -2.38
N SER A 94 -11.28 6.04 -1.58
CA SER A 94 -9.83 6.03 -1.43
C SER A 94 -9.34 4.82 -0.62
N LEU A 95 -8.17 4.30 -0.98
CA LEU A 95 -7.52 3.19 -0.28
C LEU A 95 -6.36 3.72 0.55
N VAL A 96 -6.46 3.55 1.87
CA VAL A 96 -5.34 3.79 2.78
C VAL A 96 -4.46 2.55 2.83
N MET A 97 -3.17 2.74 2.52
CA MET A 97 -2.13 1.72 2.64
C MET A 97 -1.10 2.18 3.67
N ARG A 98 -0.85 1.35 4.68
CA ARG A 98 0.16 1.62 5.72
C ARG A 98 1.09 0.43 5.89
N PRO A 99 2.21 0.36 5.16
CA PRO A 99 3.31 -0.53 5.51
C PRO A 99 3.84 -0.14 6.90
N SER A 100 4.08 -1.15 7.73
CA SER A 100 4.55 -0.98 9.09
C SER A 100 5.60 -2.03 9.40
N LEU A 101 6.74 -1.59 9.89
CA LEU A 101 7.77 -2.42 10.50
C LEU A 101 7.72 -2.19 12.00
N THR A 102 7.23 -3.18 12.73
CA THR A 102 7.30 -3.17 14.20
C THR A 102 8.75 -3.48 14.59
N THR A 103 9.36 -2.56 15.34
CA THR A 103 10.70 -2.76 15.88
C THR A 103 10.60 -3.43 17.26
N ASP A 104 11.65 -3.34 18.07
CA ASP A 104 11.64 -3.81 19.46
C ASP A 104 10.72 -2.97 20.38
N ALA A 105 11.00 -2.96 21.68
CA ALA A 105 10.05 -2.85 22.80
C ALA A 105 9.05 -1.66 22.85
N ALA A 106 9.07 -0.68 21.94
CA ALA A 106 8.02 0.34 21.87
C ALA A 106 7.85 1.03 20.49
N GLY A 107 8.59 0.59 19.46
CA GLY A 107 8.74 1.35 18.22
C GLY A 107 8.04 0.73 17.01
N SER A 108 7.62 1.57 16.08
CA SER A 108 7.27 1.13 14.73
C SER A 108 7.62 2.20 13.72
N ILE A 109 8.12 1.79 12.57
CA ILE A 109 8.27 2.65 11.39
C ILE A 109 7.05 2.40 10.52
N SER A 110 6.32 3.45 10.17
CA SER A 110 5.17 3.34 9.28
C SER A 110 5.15 4.49 8.29
N LEU A 111 4.89 4.16 7.03
CA LEU A 111 4.56 5.15 5.99
C LEU A 111 3.05 5.10 5.79
N ASN A 112 2.38 6.23 5.63
CA ASN A 112 0.92 6.27 5.46
C ASN A 112 0.59 6.88 4.10
N PHE A 113 -0.02 6.07 3.24
CA PHE A 113 -0.44 6.48 1.91
C PHE A 113 -1.94 6.43 1.79
N GLU A 114 -2.46 7.34 0.97
CA GLU A 114 -3.85 7.40 0.58
C GLU A 114 -3.92 7.41 -0.93
N LEU A 115 -4.29 6.28 -1.51
CA LEU A 115 -4.45 6.14 -2.95
C LEU A 115 -5.82 6.69 -3.31
N ALA A 116 -5.85 7.65 -4.24
CA ALA A 116 -7.11 8.07 -4.85
C ALA A 116 -7.82 6.86 -5.49
N GLU A 117 -9.14 6.94 -5.64
CA GLU A 117 -9.94 5.82 -6.15
C GLU A 117 -9.42 5.29 -7.50
N SER A 118 -9.06 6.17 -8.43
CA SER A 118 -8.47 5.80 -9.72
C SER A 118 -7.17 4.99 -9.59
N VAL A 119 -6.34 5.35 -8.61
CA VAL A 119 -5.07 4.67 -8.31
C VAL A 119 -5.32 3.29 -7.70
N LYS A 120 -6.27 3.20 -6.77
CA LYS A 120 -6.73 1.93 -6.18
C LYS A 120 -7.26 0.99 -7.26
N ASP A 121 -8.08 1.49 -8.18
CA ASP A 121 -8.67 0.67 -9.25
C ASP A 121 -7.61 0.15 -10.22
N ALA A 122 -6.64 0.99 -10.60
CA ALA A 122 -5.51 0.56 -11.41
C ALA A 122 -4.67 -0.53 -10.72
N LEU A 123 -4.38 -0.36 -9.43
CA LEU A 123 -3.69 -1.37 -8.61
C LEU A 123 -4.46 -2.70 -8.57
N ASN A 124 -5.77 -2.64 -8.29
CA ASN A 124 -6.62 -3.83 -8.22
C ASN A 124 -6.68 -4.56 -9.55
N ASN A 125 -6.80 -3.83 -10.67
CA ASN A 125 -6.83 -4.40 -11.99
C ASN A 125 -5.49 -5.06 -12.35
N TRP A 126 -4.37 -4.41 -12.06
CA TRP A 126 -3.03 -4.97 -12.29
C TRP A 126 -2.80 -6.24 -11.47
N LEU A 127 -3.25 -6.27 -10.21
CA LEU A 127 -3.09 -7.43 -9.32
C LEU A 127 -3.86 -8.68 -9.78
N LYS A 128 -4.95 -8.51 -10.54
CA LYS A 128 -5.85 -9.58 -10.99
C LYS A 128 -5.58 -10.09 -12.41
N GLN A 129 -4.61 -9.50 -13.10
CA GLN A 129 -4.07 -10.02 -14.37
C GLN A 129 -3.19 -11.25 -14.12
#